data_AF-A0A0Q6GGV1-F1
#
_entry.id   AF-A0A0Q6GGV1-F1
#
_cell.length_a   1.000
_cell.length_b   1.000
_cell.length_c   1.000
_cell.angle_alpha   90.00
_cell.angle_beta   90.00
_cell.angle_gamma   90.00
#
_symmetry.space_group_name_H-M   'P 1'
#
loop_
_entity.id
_entity.type
_entity.pdbx_description
1 polymer ?
#
loop_
_entity_poly.entity_id
_entity_poly.type
_entity_poly.pdbx_seq_one_letter_code
_entity_poly.pdbx_strand_id
1 'polypeptide(L)'
;MQSIARPVGDVSVKRAAEALKQSFDDLVSMANISVEAAAGPDIPEAFIALAHRAESVGWPLDIAEEAIHHLAQEYLGARGTFSD
;
A
#
# COMPACT_ATOMS: atom_id res chain seq x y z
N MET A 1 -12.45 -7.98 7.80
CA MET A 1 -11.70 -7.76 6.55
C MET A 1 -12.37 -6.62 5.79
N GLN A 2 -11.80 -5.41 5.82
CA GLN A 2 -12.44 -4.24 5.20
C GLN A 2 -12.40 -4.30 3.67
N SER A 3 -13.36 -3.59 3.05
CA SER A 3 -13.52 -3.49 1.59
C SER A 3 -12.65 -2.36 1.04
N ILE A 4 -11.73 -2.69 0.12
CA ILE A 4 -10.98 -1.68 -0.63
C ILE A 4 -12.01 -0.87 -1.44
N ALA A 5 -11.92 0.46 -1.39
CA ALA A 5 -12.80 1.32 -2.17
C ALA A 5 -12.57 1.08 -3.67
N ARG A 6 -13.62 0.95 -4.48
CA ARG A 6 -13.49 0.77 -5.94
C ARG A 6 -12.96 2.05 -6.60
N PRO A 7 -12.21 1.96 -7.71
CA PRO A 7 -11.85 3.13 -8.48
C PRO A 7 -13.10 3.74 -9.10
N VAL A 8 -13.37 5.02 -8.80
CA VAL A 8 -14.49 5.77 -9.40
C VAL A 8 -13.91 6.83 -10.33
N GLY A 9 -13.85 6.49 -11.62
CA GLY A 9 -13.40 7.38 -12.69
C GLY A 9 -11.88 7.52 -12.78
N ASP A 10 -11.26 8.12 -11.76
CA ASP A 10 -9.82 8.40 -11.76
C ASP A 10 -9.01 7.23 -11.18
N VAL A 11 -8.17 6.63 -12.02
CA VAL A 11 -7.33 5.48 -11.67
C VAL A 11 -5.88 5.94 -11.54
N SER A 12 -5.62 6.73 -10.51
CA SER A 12 -4.29 7.26 -10.20
C SER A 12 -3.67 6.55 -9.00
N VAL A 13 -2.33 6.50 -8.98
CA VAL A 13 -1.54 5.97 -7.84
C VAL A 13 -1.97 6.61 -6.51
N LYS A 14 -2.24 7.92 -6.51
CA LYS A 14 -2.76 8.62 -5.32
C LYS A 14 -4.08 8.03 -4.80
N ARG A 15 -5.02 7.74 -5.69
CA ARG A 15 -6.35 7.24 -5.31
C ARG A 15 -6.29 5.79 -4.86
N ALA A 16 -5.47 4.98 -5.53
CA ALA A 16 -5.17 3.63 -5.09
C ALA A 16 -4.48 3.66 -3.72
N ALA A 17 -3.51 4.54 -3.51
CA ALA A 17 -2.83 4.71 -2.22
C ALA A 17 -3.83 5.08 -1.13
N GLU A 18 -4.72 6.05 -1.36
CA GLU A 18 -5.77 6.39 -0.39
C GLU A 18 -6.70 5.20 -0.08
N ALA A 19 -7.11 4.42 -1.09
CA ALA A 19 -7.95 3.25 -0.93
C ALA A 19 -7.25 2.10 -0.19
N LEU A 20 -5.94 1.94 -0.42
CA LEU A 20 -5.11 0.88 0.15
C LEU A 20 -4.53 1.28 1.50
N LYS A 21 -4.41 2.58 1.81
CA LYS A 21 -3.76 3.14 3.01
C LYS A 21 -4.26 2.51 4.30
N GLN A 22 -5.57 2.37 4.46
CA GLN A 22 -6.16 1.75 5.65
C GLN A 22 -5.76 0.28 5.79
N SER A 23 -5.78 -0.48 4.69
CA SER A 23 -5.42 -1.90 4.70
C SER A 23 -3.90 -2.10 4.84
N PHE A 24 -3.12 -1.18 4.28
CA PHE A 24 -1.67 -1.14 4.43
C PHE A 24 -1.29 -0.90 5.89
N ASP A 25 -1.86 0.13 6.53
CA ASP A 25 -1.60 0.44 7.94
C ASP A 25 -2.01 -0.72 8.87
N ASP A 26 -3.16 -1.36 8.58
CA ASP A 26 -3.62 -2.55 9.30
C ASP A 26 -2.63 -3.73 9.15
N LEU A 27 -2.10 -3.99 7.95
CA LEU A 27 -1.07 -5.03 7.73
C LEU A 27 0.23 -4.71 8.48
N VAL A 28 0.67 -3.46 8.44
CA VAL A 28 1.88 -3.02 9.16
C VAL A 28 1.69 -3.18 10.67
N SER A 29 0.53 -2.77 11.18
CA SER A 29 0.21 -2.82 12.61
C SER A 29 -0.02 -4.25 13.13
N MET A 30 -0.79 -5.07 12.39
CA MET A 30 -1.16 -6.42 12.82
C MET A 30 -0.07 -7.45 12.58
N ALA A 31 0.61 -7.40 11.43
CA ALA A 31 1.56 -8.43 11.03
C ALA A 31 3.03 -8.01 11.19
N ASN A 32 3.29 -6.83 11.78
CA ASN A 32 4.64 -6.26 11.98
C ASN A 32 5.50 -6.37 10.71
N ILE A 33 4.87 -6.09 9.56
CA ILE A 33 5.51 -6.28 8.26
C ILE A 33 6.58 -5.22 8.07
N SER A 34 7.75 -5.66 7.59
CA SER A 34 8.87 -4.77 7.26
C SER A 34 8.50 -3.84 6.12
N VAL A 35 8.00 -2.65 6.48
CA VAL A 35 7.74 -1.56 5.53
C VAL A 35 9.00 -1.13 4.79
N GLU A 36 10.16 -1.34 5.42
CA GLU A 36 11.49 -1.15 4.84
C GLU A 36 11.71 -2.01 3.60
N ALA A 37 11.25 -3.27 3.61
CA ALA A 37 11.31 -4.15 2.45
C ALA A 37 10.37 -3.65 1.34
N ALA A 38 9.15 -3.25 1.72
CA ALA A 38 8.13 -2.75 0.80
C ALA A 38 8.48 -1.41 0.13
N ALA A 39 9.43 -0.63 0.67
CA ALA A 39 9.94 0.57 0.00
C ALA A 39 11.18 0.31 -0.86
N GLY A 40 11.75 -0.90 -0.75
CA GLY A 40 12.87 -1.38 -1.54
C GLY A 40 12.42 -2.22 -2.74
N PRO A 41 13.33 -2.99 -3.36
CA PRO A 41 12.99 -3.85 -4.49
C PRO A 41 12.22 -5.12 -4.09
N ASP A 42 12.08 -5.40 -2.79
CA ASP A 42 11.55 -6.66 -2.28
C ASP A 42 10.20 -6.42 -1.59
N ILE A 43 9.13 -6.37 -2.39
CA ILE A 43 7.77 -6.17 -1.86
C ILE A 43 7.35 -7.43 -1.08
N PRO A 44 7.03 -7.32 0.22
CA PRO A 44 6.48 -8.41 1.01
C PRO A 44 5.24 -9.05 0.36
N GLU A 45 5.16 -10.38 0.44
CA GLU A 45 4.06 -11.16 -0.14
C GLU A 45 2.67 -10.71 0.38
N ALA A 46 2.59 -10.20 1.61
CA ALA A 46 1.37 -9.63 2.16
C ALA A 46 0.90 -8.36 1.45
N PHE A 47 1.82 -7.52 0.98
CA PHE A 47 1.50 -6.35 0.18
C PHE A 47 1.18 -6.72 -1.26
N ILE A 48 1.85 -7.74 -1.83
CA ILE A 48 1.43 -8.31 -3.12
C ILE A 48 0.00 -8.86 -3.05
N ALA A 49 -0.35 -9.55 -1.96
CA ALA A 49 -1.72 -10.00 -1.71
C ALA A 49 -2.70 -8.82 -1.59
N LEU A 50 -2.29 -7.70 -1.02
CA LEU A 50 -3.09 -6.47 -0.98
C LEU A 50 -3.31 -5.89 -2.39
N ALA A 51 -2.28 -5.88 -3.24
CA ALA A 51 -2.35 -5.41 -4.61
C ALA A 51 -3.32 -6.26 -5.45
N HIS A 52 -3.23 -7.60 -5.37
CA HIS A 52 -4.19 -8.51 -6.01
C HIS A 52 -5.62 -8.33 -5.49
N ARG A 53 -5.78 -7.95 -4.22
CA ARG A 53 -7.10 -7.65 -3.68
C ARG A 53 -7.66 -6.35 -4.24
N ALA A 54 -6.81 -5.35 -4.48
CA ALA A 54 -7.18 -4.14 -5.20
C ALA A 54 -7.61 -4.48 -6.64
N GLU A 55 -6.88 -5.37 -7.30
CA GLU A 55 -7.20 -5.89 -8.64
C GLU A 55 -8.59 -6.55 -8.70
N SER A 56 -8.87 -7.42 -7.73
CA SER A 56 -10.19 -8.07 -7.60
C SER A 56 -11.34 -7.07 -7.43
N VAL A 57 -11.03 -5.86 -6.96
CA VAL A 57 -11.99 -4.77 -6.72
C VAL A 57 -12.09 -3.83 -7.93
N GLY A 58 -11.15 -3.91 -8.88
CA GLY A 58 -11.15 -3.17 -10.15
C GLY A 58 -9.96 -2.20 -10.31
N TRP A 59 -9.01 -2.16 -9.38
CA TRP A 59 -7.79 -1.36 -9.54
C TRP A 59 -6.79 -2.09 -10.44
N PRO A 60 -6.07 -1.41 -11.34
CA PRO A 60 -4.98 -2.05 -12.05
C PRO A 60 -3.84 -2.42 -11.10
N LEU A 61 -3.29 -3.61 -11.28
CA LEU A 61 -2.24 -4.16 -10.43
C LEU A 61 -1.01 -3.24 -10.38
N ASP A 62 -0.52 -2.77 -11.53
CA ASP A 62 0.61 -1.84 -11.60
C ASP A 62 0.42 -0.59 -10.72
N ILE A 63 -0.78 0.00 -10.74
CA ILE A 63 -1.12 1.18 -9.94
C ILE A 63 -1.24 0.84 -8.45
N ALA A 64 -1.74 -0.36 -8.13
CA ALA A 64 -1.82 -0.82 -6.75
C ALA A 64 -0.43 -1.10 -6.16
N GLU A 65 0.48 -1.69 -6.94
CA GLU A 65 1.87 -1.92 -6.55
C GLU A 65 2.63 -0.60 -6.38
N GLU A 66 2.51 0.33 -7.33
CA GLU A 66 3.09 1.67 -7.19
C GLU A 66 2.52 2.41 -5.97
N ALA A 67 1.23 2.28 -5.70
CA ALA A 67 0.60 2.90 -4.54
C ALA A 67 1.14 2.35 -3.22
N ILE A 68 1.38 1.04 -3.15
CA ILE A 68 1.99 0.39 -1.98
C ILE A 68 3.43 0.88 -1.79
N HIS A 69 4.23 0.96 -2.86
CA HIS A 69 5.57 1.54 -2.82
C HIS A 69 5.54 2.98 -2.30
N HIS A 70 4.62 3.80 -2.79
CA HIS A 70 4.46 5.18 -2.35
C HIS A 70 4.11 5.25 -0.86
N LEU A 71 3.15 4.45 -0.40
CA LEU A 71 2.77 4.36 1.02
C LEU A 71 3.93 3.90 1.90
N ALA A 72 4.72 2.92 1.45
CA ALA A 72 5.88 2.45 2.17
C ALA A 72 6.97 3.53 2.30
N GLN A 73 7.26 4.25 1.22
CA GLN A 73 8.17 5.39 1.23
C GLN A 73 7.67 6.52 2.13
N GLU A 74 6.39 6.87 2.08
CA GLU A 74 5.78 7.86 2.97
C GLU A 74 5.86 7.42 4.44
N TYR A 75 5.62 6.14 4.73
CA TYR A 75 5.70 5.59 6.09
C TYR A 75 7.14 5.59 6.63
N LEU A 76 8.14 5.27 5.80
CA LEU A 76 9.55 5.36 6.17
C LEU A 76 10.04 6.80 6.29
N GLY A 77 9.62 7.68 5.39
CA GLY A 77 9.94 9.11 5.47
C GLY A 77 9.32 9.75 6.71
N ALA A 78 8.07 9.41 7.02
CA ALA A 78 7.42 9.80 8.27
C ALA A 78 8.18 9.25 9.47
N ARG A 79 8.63 7.99 9.46
CA ARG A 79 9.38 7.41 10.58
C ARG A 79 10.81 7.93 10.74
N GLY A 80 11.47 8.27 9.63
CA GLY A 80 12.83 8.81 9.60
C GLY A 80 12.91 10.24 10.15
N THR A 81 11.84 11.03 10.06
CA THR A 81 11.80 12.39 10.62
C THR A 81 11.73 12.44 12.15
N PHE A 82 11.53 11.29 12.83
CA PHE A 82 11.53 11.22 14.29
C PHE A 82 12.92 10.91 14.88
N SER A 83 13.94 10.73 14.04
CA SER A 83 15.34 10.68 14.46
C SER A 83 16.03 12.01 14.17
N ASP A 84 15.69 13.04 14.94
CA ASP A 84 16.54 14.22 15.20
C ASP A 84 16.56 14.48 16.71
#